data_AF-A0A3E0G5F4-F1
#
_entry.id   AF-A0A3E0G5F4-F1
#
_cell.length_a   1.000
_cell.length_b   1.000
_cell.length_c   1.000
_cell.angle_alpha   90.00
_cell.angle_beta   90.00
_cell.angle_gamma   90.00
#
_symmetry.space_group_name_H-M   'P 1'
#
loop_
_entity.id
_entity.type
_entity.pdbx_description
1 polymer ?
#
loop_
_entity_poly.entity_id
_entity_poly.type
_entity_poly.pdbx_seq_one_letter_code
_entity_poly.pdbx_strand_id
1 'polypeptide(L)' 'MHAPVVTATIRAAGLRWTIEEDAKTGKEQLGMDQYQVRTWVRWQRHTAMCMLAQAFLAFTRAGQGQEATCQPSKVVC' A
#
# COMPACT_ATOMS: atom_id res chain seq x y z
N MET A 1 30.71 14.90 1.36
CA MET A 1 29.95 14.30 2.47
C MET A 1 28.44 14.56 2.26
N HIS A 2 27.85 14.07 1.16
CA HIS A 2 26.46 14.41 0.74
C HIS A 2 25.63 13.16 0.31
N ALA A 3 26.17 11.96 0.50
CA ALA A 3 25.54 10.71 0.10
C ALA A 3 24.28 10.29 0.89
N PRO A 4 24.13 10.57 2.20
CA PRO A 4 22.96 10.07 2.93
C PRO A 4 21.68 10.85 2.60
N VAL A 5 21.79 12.13 2.22
CA VAL A 5 20.60 12.92 1.88
C VAL A 5 20.00 12.49 0.55
N VAL A 6 20.81 12.32 -0.50
CA VAL A 6 20.32 11.90 -1.83
C VAL A 6 19.66 10.53 -1.77
N THR A 7 20.26 9.58 -1.05
CA THR A 7 19.67 8.24 -0.86
C THR A 7 18.38 8.30 -0.03
N ALA A 8 18.30 9.15 0.99
CA ALA A 8 17.08 9.37 1.75
C ALA A 8 15.95 9.99 0.89
N THR A 9 16.23 10.98 0.04
CA THR A 9 15.22 11.59 -0.84
C THR A 9 14.73 10.61 -1.91
N ILE A 10 15.63 9.80 -2.49
CA ILE A 10 15.25 8.75 -3.44
C ILE A 10 14.36 7.70 -2.76
N ARG A 11 14.69 7.29 -1.53
CA ARG A 11 13.87 6.34 -0.78
C ARG A 11 12.49 6.91 -0.44
N ALA A 12 12.43 8.17 -0.02
CA ALA A 12 11.16 8.86 0.23
C ALA A 12 10.32 9.01 -1.05
N ALA A 13 10.96 9.34 -2.18
CA ALA A 13 10.29 9.41 -3.48
C ALA A 13 9.78 8.04 -3.95
N GLY A 14 10.52 6.96 -3.68
CA GLY A 14 10.08 5.58 -3.93
C GLY A 14 8.85 5.20 -3.10
N LEU A 15 8.82 5.57 -1.82
CA LEU A 15 7.65 5.35 -0.95
C LEU A 15 6.43 6.17 -1.40
N ARG A 16 6.65 7.38 -1.92
CA ARG A 16 5.58 8.22 -2.48
C ARG A 16 4.88 7.53 -3.67
N TRP A 17 5.63 6.85 -4.51
CA TRP A 17 5.09 6.12 -5.66
C TRP A 17 4.17 4.97 -5.22
N THR A 18 4.55 4.24 -4.18
CA THR A 18 3.71 3.15 -3.63
C THR A 18 2.33 3.66 -3.21
N ILE A 19 2.26 4.85 -2.59
CA ILE A 19 0.99 5.46 -2.19
C ILE A 19 0.13 5.82 -3.42
N GLU A 20 0.75 6.30 -4.51
CA GLU A 20 0.04 6.60 -5.76
C GLU A 20 -0.51 5.32 -6.41
N GLU A 21 0.25 4.23 -6.35
CA GLU A 21 -0.14 2.93 -6.88
C GLU A 21 -1.26 2.28 -6.06
N ASP A 22 -1.21 2.40 -4.73
CA ASP A 22 -2.31 2.03 -3.83
C ASP A 22 -3.56 2.85 -4.13
N ALA A 23 -3.45 4.17 -4.23
CA ALA A 23 -4.57 5.05 -4.55
C ALA A 23 -5.18 4.74 -5.94
N LYS A 24 -4.35 4.38 -6.92
CA LYS A 24 -4.81 3.94 -8.25
C LYS A 24 -5.57 2.61 -8.14
N THR A 25 -5.03 1.66 -7.39
CA THR A 25 -5.66 0.37 -7.13
C THR A 25 -7.00 0.54 -6.40
N GLY A 26 -7.10 1.50 -5.47
CA GLY A 26 -8.36 1.83 -4.78
C GLY A 26 -9.40 2.44 -5.72
N LYS A 27 -8.99 3.24 -6.71
CA LYS A 27 -9.91 3.72 -7.75
C LYS A 27 -10.41 2.58 -8.63
N GLU A 28 -9.53 1.71 -9.08
CA GLU A 28 -9.85 0.61 -10.01
C GLU A 28 -10.66 -0.52 -9.34
N GLN A 29 -10.32 -0.91 -8.10
CA GLN A 29 -10.91 -2.07 -7.43
C GLN A 29 -12.05 -1.71 -6.46
N LEU A 30 -12.01 -0.53 -5.85
CA LEU A 30 -12.94 -0.14 -4.78
C LEU A 30 -13.87 1.01 -5.16
N GLY A 31 -13.80 1.49 -6.40
CA GLY A 31 -14.71 2.53 -6.91
C GLY A 31 -14.57 3.86 -6.17
N MET A 32 -13.33 4.24 -5.81
CA MET A 32 -13.06 5.50 -5.12
C MET A 32 -13.47 6.73 -5.96
N ASP A 33 -13.50 6.62 -7.29
CA ASP A 33 -13.86 7.70 -8.22
C ASP A 33 -15.36 7.68 -8.63
N GLN A 34 -16.04 6.54 -8.50
CA GLN A 34 -17.46 6.39 -8.88
C GLN A 34 -18.44 7.11 -7.92
N TYR A 35 -17.96 7.70 -6.83
CA TYR A 35 -18.83 8.41 -5.89
C TYR A 35 -19.17 9.82 -6.39
N GLN A 36 -20.45 10.07 -6.72
CA GLN A 36 -20.91 11.43 -7.02
C GLN A 36 -20.79 12.31 -5.76
N VAL A 37 -19.79 13.19 -5.74
CA VAL A 37 -19.48 14.08 -4.60
C VAL A 37 -20.63 15.07 -4.38
N ARG A 38 -21.55 14.73 -3.48
CA ARG A 38 -22.63 15.64 -3.01
C ARG A 38 -22.29 16.38 -1.72
N THR A 39 -21.37 15.86 -0.90
CA THR A 39 -20.97 16.48 0.37
C THR A 39 -19.56 16.02 0.79
N TRP A 40 -18.72 16.97 1.23
CA TRP A 40 -17.32 16.74 1.60
C TRP A 40 -17.13 15.64 2.66
N VAL A 41 -17.94 15.64 3.71
CA VAL A 41 -17.84 14.66 4.82
C VAL A 41 -18.10 13.23 4.34
N ARG A 42 -19.05 13.04 3.43
CA ARG A 42 -19.39 11.70 2.92
C ARG A 42 -18.30 11.18 1.99
N TRP A 43 -17.70 12.07 1.19
CA TRP A 43 -16.54 11.74 0.35
C TRP A 43 -15.34 11.27 1.20
N GLN A 44 -15.00 12.02 2.26
CA GLN A 44 -13.91 11.64 3.18
C GLN A 44 -14.11 10.26 3.82
N ARG A 45 -15.34 9.94 4.25
CA ARG A 45 -15.67 8.61 4.82
C ARG A 45 -15.56 7.49 3.78
N HIS A 46 -16.00 7.74 2.55
CA HIS A 46 -15.89 6.78 1.44
C HIS A 46 -14.41 6.50 1.13
N THR A 47 -13.60 7.55 0.98
CA THR A 47 -12.15 7.43 0.76
C THR A 47 -11.45 6.67 1.89
N ALA A 48 -11.77 6.97 3.15
CA ALA A 48 -11.21 6.26 4.30
C ALA A 48 -11.59 4.77 4.31
N MET A 49 -12.84 4.44 3.94
CA MET A 49 -13.28 3.04 3.85
C MET A 49 -12.54 2.28 2.74
N CYS A 50 -12.31 2.91 1.57
CA CYS A 50 -11.50 2.32 0.50
C CYS A 50 -10.05 2.10 0.96
N MET A 51 -9.42 3.08 1.60
CA MET A 51 -8.04 2.94 2.12
C MET A 51 -7.92 1.84 3.17
N LEU A 52 -8.91 1.72 4.07
CA LEU A 52 -8.94 0.64 5.06
C LEU A 52 -9.08 -0.74 4.41
N ALA A 53 -9.91 -0.87 3.38
CA ALA A 53 -10.07 -2.13 2.65
C ALA A 53 -8.76 -2.53 1.93
N GLN A 54 -8.04 -1.58 1.34
CA GLN A 54 -6.72 -1.86 0.74
C GLN A 54 -5.68 -2.24 1.78
N ALA A 55 -5.63 -1.56 2.93
CA ALA A 55 -4.73 -1.92 4.02
C ALA A 55 -5.02 -3.33 4.54
N PHE A 56 -6.29 -3.71 4.65
CA PHE A 56 -6.68 -5.07 5.02
C PHE A 56 -6.21 -6.11 3.99
N LEU A 57 -6.39 -5.85 2.69
CA LEU A 57 -5.90 -6.73 1.62
C LEU A 57 -4.37 -6.83 1.62
N ALA A 58 -3.66 -5.73 1.86
CA ALA A 58 -2.20 -5.71 1.97
C ALA A 58 -1.73 -6.53 3.19
N PHE A 59 -2.38 -6.36 4.34
CA PHE A 59 -2.05 -7.09 5.57
C PHE A 59 -2.31 -8.59 5.43
N THR A 60 -3.45 -8.98 4.87
CA THR A 60 -3.78 -10.39 4.62
C THR A 60 -2.79 -11.04 3.65
N ARG A 61 -2.41 -10.36 2.56
CA ARG A 61 -1.35 -10.83 1.64
C ARG A 61 0.01 -10.96 2.33
N ALA A 62 0.37 -10.02 3.20
CA ALA A 62 1.63 -10.09 3.95
C ALA A 62 1.64 -11.29 4.92
N GLY A 63 0.53 -11.54 5.62
CA GLY A 63 0.39 -12.71 6.50
C GLY A 63 0.47 -14.05 5.76
N GLN A 64 -0.10 -14.14 4.55
CA GLN A 64 0.01 -15.34 3.71
C GLN A 64 1.42 -15.56 3.14
N GLY A 65 2.20 -14.49 2.95
CA GLY A 65 3.60 -14.58 2.53
C GLY A 65 4.56 -15.11 3.61
N GLN A 66 4.17 -15.06 4.88
CA GLN A 66 5.00 -15.54 5.99
C GLN A 66 4.98 -17.07 6.14
N GLU A 67 3.96 -17.76 5.61
CA GLU A 67 3.91 -19.23 5.63
C GLU A 67 4.83 -19.85 4.55
N ALA A 68 5.22 -19.07 3.54
CA ALA A 68 6.07 -19.52 2.44
C ALA A 68 7.60 -19.45 2.72
N THR A 69 8.02 -18.88 3.86
CA THR A 69 9.45 -18.81 4.22
C THR A 69 9.90 -19.85 5.25
N CYS A 70 9.03 -20.77 5.68
CA CYS A 70 9.49 -22.04 6.25
C CYS A 70 9.92 -22.99 5.10
N GLN A 71 10.83 -22.52 4.23
CA GLN A 71 11.61 -23.43 3.39
C GLN A 71 12.63 -24.10 4.32
N PRO A 72 12.60 -25.44 4.44
CA PRO A 72 13.50 -26.16 5.33
C PRO A 72 14.95 -25.84 4.94
N SER A 73 15.73 -25.52 5.96
CA SER A 73 17.18 -25.39 5.91
C SER A 73 17.79 -26.33 4.86
N LYS A 74 18.57 -25.77 3.92
CA LYS A 74 19.70 -26.55 3.40
C LYS A 74 20.60 -26.82 4.60
N VAL A 75 20.43 -28.00 5.19
CA VAL A 75 21.40 -28.58 6.11
C VAL A 75 22.64 -28.81 5.27
N VAL A 76 23.57 -27.86 5.31
CA VAL A 76 24.94 -28.08 4.86
C VAL A 76 25.71 -28.51 6.09
N CYS A 77 25.92 -29.82 6.20
CA CYS A 77 27.14 -30.52 6.62
C CYS A 77 26.90 -32.02 6.44
#